data_AF-A0A3D3R2W2-F1
#
_entry.id   AF-A0A3D3R2W2-F1
#
_cell.length_a   1.000
_cell.length_b   1.000
_cell.length_c   1.000
_cell.angle_alpha   90.00
_cell.angle_beta   90.00
_cell.angle_gamma   90.00
#
_symmetry.space_group_name_H-M   'P 1'
#
loop_
_entity.id
_entity.type
_entity.pdbx_description
1 polymer ?
#
loop_
_entity_poly.entity_id
_entity_poly.type
_entity_poly.pdbx_seq_one_letter_code
_entity_poly.pdbx_strand_id
1 'polypeptide(L)'
;MTSKTYLLDSNIFMEASRTYYRFHIVPTFWDVIIDGHNDNTLYSIDKVKEEIKAGNDDLATWVSDTLPDEFFNSIVDMDVITDTRKWFNG
;
A
#
# COMPACT_ATOMS: atom_id res chain seq x y z
N MET A 1 -13.66 14.90 13.82
CA MET A 1 -14.01 14.02 12.70
C MET A 1 -12.91 12.98 12.60
N THR A 2 -13.21 11.69 12.65
CA THR A 2 -12.20 10.65 12.44
C THR A 2 -11.83 10.63 10.95
N SER A 3 -10.57 10.97 10.63
CA SER A 3 -10.05 10.78 9.28
C SER A 3 -10.01 9.28 8.99
N LYS A 4 -10.45 8.86 7.79
CA LYS A 4 -10.39 7.46 7.38
C LYS A 4 -9.04 7.18 6.75
N THR A 5 -8.39 6.13 7.23
CA THR A 5 -7.15 5.61 6.65
C THR A 5 -7.47 4.35 5.85
N TYR A 6 -6.84 4.22 4.68
CA TYR A 6 -7.03 3.11 3.75
C TYR A 6 -5.72 2.35 3.58
N LEU A 7 -5.86 1.04 3.44
CA LEU A 7 -4.75 0.12 3.22
C LEU A 7 -4.77 -0.38 1.78
N LEU A 8 -3.68 -0.16 1.06
CA LEU A 8 -3.51 -0.59 -0.32
C LEU A 8 -2.95 -2.02 -0.36
N ASP A 9 -3.63 -2.88 -1.09
CA ASP A 9 -3.19 -4.24 -1.40
C ASP A 9 -2.24 -4.26 -2.60
N SER A 10 -1.42 -5.32 -2.72
CA SER A 10 -0.47 -5.48 -3.82
C SER A 10 -1.14 -5.43 -5.20
N ASN A 11 -2.36 -5.93 -5.33
CA ASN A 11 -3.09 -5.91 -6.59
C ASN A 11 -3.32 -4.49 -7.13
N ILE A 12 -3.55 -3.50 -6.25
CA ILE A 12 -3.72 -2.10 -6.68
C ILE A 12 -2.48 -1.60 -7.42
N PHE A 13 -1.30 -1.92 -6.89
CA PHE A 13 -0.02 -1.52 -7.50
C PHE A 13 0.26 -2.33 -8.77
N MET A 14 0.12 -3.66 -8.69
CA MET A 14 0.49 -4.57 -9.78
C MET A 14 -0.44 -4.44 -10.99
N GLU A 15 -1.75 -4.31 -10.78
CA GLU A 15 -2.69 -4.12 -11.88
C GLU A 15 -2.49 -2.74 -12.53
N ALA A 16 -2.32 -1.69 -11.71
CA ALA A 16 -2.04 -0.35 -12.19
C ALA A 16 -0.78 -0.29 -13.06
N SER A 17 0.33 -0.87 -12.61
CA SER A 17 1.61 -0.85 -13.32
C SER A 17 1.61 -1.64 -14.63
N ARG A 18 0.74 -2.65 -14.76
CA ARG A 18 0.66 -3.53 -15.94
C ARG A 18 -0.39 -3.08 -16.97
N THR A 19 -1.42 -2.38 -16.54
CA THR A 19 -2.59 -2.07 -17.37
C THR A 19 -2.69 -0.58 -17.72
N TYR A 20 -3.67 0.12 -17.14
CA TYR A 20 -4.14 1.44 -17.53
C TYR A 20 -3.34 2.59 -16.91
N TYR A 21 -2.51 2.31 -15.89
CA TYR A 21 -1.77 3.31 -15.12
C TYR A 21 -0.26 3.10 -15.14
N ARG A 22 0.29 2.57 -16.24
CA ARG A 22 1.75 2.46 -16.39
C ARG A 22 2.39 3.82 -16.12
N PHE A 23 3.54 3.83 -15.47
CA PHE A 23 4.25 5.05 -15.05
C PHE A 23 4.38 6.10 -16.16
N HIS A 24 4.65 5.67 -17.40
CA HIS A 24 4.83 6.58 -18.54
C HIS A 24 3.52 7.01 -19.23
N ILE A 25 2.37 6.46 -18.84
CA ILE A 25 1.05 6.78 -19.41
C ILE A 25 0.29 7.70 -18.46
N VAL A 26 0.25 7.37 -17.17
CA VAL A 26 -0.53 8.09 -16.16
C VAL A 26 0.32 8.30 -14.88
N PRO A 27 1.32 9.18 -14.91
CA PRO A 27 2.19 9.43 -13.74
C PRO A 27 1.39 9.95 -12.53
N THR A 28 0.33 10.72 -12.78
CA THR A 28 -0.51 11.33 -11.73
C THR A 28 -1.17 10.32 -10.82
N PHE A 29 -1.39 9.07 -11.26
CA PHE A 29 -1.91 8.03 -10.37
C PHE A 29 -0.92 7.74 -9.23
N TRP A 30 0.37 7.70 -9.55
CA TRP A 30 1.44 7.41 -8.59
C TRP A 30 1.66 8.60 -7.65
N ASP A 31 1.53 9.82 -8.16
CA ASP A 31 1.56 11.04 -7.34
C ASP A 31 0.44 11.04 -6.29
N VAL A 32 -0.78 10.61 -6.66
CA VAL A 32 -1.92 10.51 -5.71
C VAL A 32 -1.63 9.52 -4.56
N ILE A 33 -0.87 8.45 -4.81
CA ILE A 33 -0.47 7.51 -3.74
C ILE A 33 0.47 8.21 -2.76
N ILE A 34 1.43 8.97 -3.26
CA ILE A 34 2.39 9.74 -2.45
C ILE A 34 1.67 10.80 -1.64
N ASP A 35 0.82 11.60 -2.30
CA ASP A 35 0.04 12.66 -1.66
C ASP A 35 -0.90 12.10 -0.58
N GLY A 36 -1.57 10.98 -0.86
CA GLY A 36 -2.44 10.33 0.11
C GLY A 36 -1.68 9.83 1.35
N HIS A 37 -0.42 9.42 1.20
CA HIS A 37 0.43 9.08 2.34
C HIS A 37 0.85 10.32 3.14
N ASN A 38 1.26 11.40 2.46
CA ASN A 38 1.58 12.67 3.08
C ASN A 38 0.41 13.24 3.90
N ASP A 39 -0.82 12.98 3.44
CA ASP A 39 -2.07 13.34 4.12
C ASP A 39 -2.49 12.35 5.22
N ASN A 40 -1.69 11.31 5.51
CA ASN A 40 -1.96 10.25 6.48
C ASN A 40 -3.26 9.44 6.18
N THR A 41 -3.61 9.31 4.89
CA THR A 41 -4.82 8.61 4.44
C THR A 41 -4.53 7.29 3.74
N LEU A 42 -3.35 7.11 3.16
CA LEU A 42 -2.96 5.89 2.43
C LEU A 42 -1.70 5.26 3.02
N TYR A 43 -1.77 3.94 3.23
CA TYR A 43 -0.65 3.11 3.65
C TYR A 43 -0.74 1.75 2.97
N SER A 44 0.30 0.93 3.14
CA SER A 44 0.27 -0.50 2.84
C SER A 44 0.98 -1.26 3.97
N ILE A 45 1.20 -2.56 3.79
CA ILE A 45 1.86 -3.43 4.77
C ILE A 45 3.16 -3.98 4.24
N ASP A 46 4.05 -4.36 5.16
CA ASP A 46 5.36 -4.94 4.82
C ASP A 46 5.24 -6.11 3.85
N LYS A 47 4.23 -6.97 4.03
CA LYS A 47 3.99 -8.11 3.15
C LYS A 47 3.74 -7.70 1.69
N VAL A 48 3.05 -6.57 1.46
CA VAL A 48 2.81 -6.03 0.12
C VAL A 48 4.11 -5.49 -0.47
N LYS A 49 4.93 -4.81 0.34
CA LYS A 49 6.27 -4.36 -0.07
C LYS A 49 7.13 -5.53 -0.54
N GLU A 50 7.17 -6.61 0.24
CA GLU A 50 7.92 -7.82 -0.09
C GLU A 50 7.44 -8.45 -1.39
N GLU A 51 6.11 -8.56 -1.57
CA GLU A 51 5.51 -9.12 -2.78
C GLU A 51 5.86 -8.30 -4.03
N ILE A 52 5.78 -6.96 -3.93
CA ILE A 52 6.15 -6.06 -5.02
C ILE A 52 7.65 -6.19 -5.34
N LYS A 53 8.52 -6.19 -4.32
CA LYS A 53 9.97 -6.29 -4.52
C LYS A 53 10.41 -7.61 -5.15
N ALA A 54 9.66 -8.70 -4.92
CA ALA A 54 9.90 -9.98 -5.57
C ALA A 54 9.71 -9.94 -7.10
N GLY A 55 8.93 -8.97 -7.62
CA GLY A 55 8.70 -8.79 -9.06
C GLY A 55 9.94 -8.32 -9.82
N ASN A 56 10.89 -7.64 -9.16
CA ASN A 56 12.13 -7.12 -9.75
C ASN A 56 11.92 -6.35 -11.07
N ASP A 57 10.91 -5.50 -11.10
CA ASP A 57 10.50 -4.70 -12.26
C ASP A 57 10.49 -3.19 -11.92
N ASP A 58 9.97 -2.37 -12.83
CA ASP A 58 9.87 -0.92 -12.66
C ASP A 58 9.05 -0.54 -11.43
N LEU A 59 8.03 -1.34 -11.08
CA LEU A 59 7.22 -1.12 -9.87
C LEU A 59 8.04 -1.41 -8.62
N ALA A 60 8.83 -2.49 -8.60
CA ALA A 60 9.74 -2.79 -7.50
C ALA A 60 10.78 -1.68 -7.27
N THR A 61 11.29 -1.11 -8.36
CA THR A 61 12.22 0.02 -8.33
C THR A 61 11.54 1.26 -7.77
N TRP A 62 10.36 1.62 -8.29
CA TRP A 62 9.60 2.78 -7.81
C TRP A 62 9.25 2.69 -6.32
N VAL A 63 8.78 1.53 -5.84
CA VAL A 63 8.48 1.32 -4.42
C VAL A 63 9.74 1.49 -3.55
N SER A 64 10.89 1.02 -4.01
CA SER A 64 12.14 1.11 -3.24
C SER A 64 12.71 2.53 -3.20
N ASP A 65 12.54 3.29 -4.28
CA ASP A 65 13.17 4.60 -4.44
C ASP A 65 12.28 5.76 -4.01
N THR A 66 10.95 5.58 -4.02
CA THR A 66 9.98 6.68 -3.88
C THR A 66 9.14 6.59 -2.62
N LEU A 67 8.71 5.40 -2.21
CA LEU A 67 7.87 5.25 -1.03
C LEU A 67 8.73 5.11 0.23
N PRO A 68 8.48 5.92 1.27
CA PRO A 68 9.21 5.83 2.52
C PRO A 68 8.86 4.52 3.26
N ASP A 69 9.72 4.10 4.20
CA ASP A 69 9.47 2.87 4.97
C ASP A 69 8.18 2.99 5.78
N GLU A 70 7.85 4.19 6.27
CA GLU A 70 6.63 4.52 7.03
C GLU A 70 5.34 4.33 6.22
N PHE A 71 5.42 4.23 4.89
CA PHE A 71 4.28 3.86 4.05
C PHE A 71 3.83 2.42 4.33
N PHE A 72 4.76 1.55 4.71
CA PHE A 72 4.53 0.13 4.96
C PHE A 72 4.57 -0.13 6.46
N ASN A 73 3.43 -0.54 7.02
CA ASN A 73 3.31 -0.81 8.45
C ASN A 73 3.04 -2.29 8.69
N SER A 74 3.59 -2.83 9.78
CA SER A 74 3.31 -4.19 10.16
C SER A 74 1.84 -4.33 10.57
N ILE A 75 1.15 -5.39 10.15
CA ILE A 75 -0.21 -5.72 10.62
C ILE A 75 -0.23 -5.83 12.16
N VAL A 76 0.92 -6.17 12.78
CA VAL A 76 1.07 -6.24 14.23
C VAL A 76 0.88 -4.87 14.90
N ASP A 77 1.21 -3.77 14.22
CA ASP A 77 1.04 -2.40 14.71
C ASP A 77 -0.35 -1.82 14.38
N MET A 78 -1.05 -2.41 13.42
CA MET A 78 -2.29 -1.87 12.87
C MET A 78 -3.54 -2.53 13.48
N ASP A 79 -3.62 -2.60 14.82
CA ASP A 79 -4.84 -2.83 15.62
C ASP A 79 -5.86 -3.90 15.10
N VAL A 80 -5.39 -4.98 14.45
CA VAL A 80 -6.23 -6.13 14.03
C VAL A 80 -6.58 -7.08 15.19
N ILE A 81 -6.16 -6.77 16.43
CA ILE A 81 -6.37 -7.65 17.60
C ILE A 81 -7.72 -7.43 18.31
N THR A 82 -8.53 -6.42 17.98
CA THR A 82 -9.76 -6.11 18.75
C THR A 82 -11.09 -6.65 18.21
N ASP A 83 -11.12 -7.39 17.08
CA ASP A 83 -12.40 -7.97 16.60
C ASP A 83 -12.35 -9.44 16.14
N THR A 84 -11.16 -10.05 16.03
CA THR A 84 -11.05 -11.48 15.66
C THR A 84 -11.39 -12.43 16.81
N ARG A 85 -11.41 -11.97 18.07
CA ARG A 85 -11.74 -12.80 19.24
C ARG A 85 -13.23 -13.08 19.41
N LYS A 86 -14.12 -12.32 18.76
CA LYS A 86 -15.59 -12.52 18.87
C LYS A 86 -16.12 -13.65 17.99
N TRP A 87 -15.47 -13.94 16.86
CA TRP A 87 -15.93 -14.95 15.91
C TRP A 87 -15.50 -16.39 16.26
N PHE A 88 -14.49 -16.56 17.11
CA PHE A 88 -13.95 -17.88 17.47
C PHE A 88 -14.45 -18.44 18.81
N ASN A 89 -15.25 -17.69 19.57
CA ASN A 89 -15.82 -18.11 20.86
C ASN A 89 -17.37 -17.96 20.92
N GLY A 90 -18.04 -18.15 19.78
CA GLY A 90 -19.50 -18.26 19.69
C GLY A 90 -19.91 -19.69 19.41
#